data_AF-A0A962TQQ5-F1
#
_entry.id   AF-A0A962TQQ5-F1
#
_cell.length_a   1.000
_cell.length_b   1.000
_cell.length_c   1.000
_cell.angle_alpha   90.00
_cell.angle_beta   90.00
_cell.angle_gamma   90.00
#
_symmetry.space_group_name_H-M   'P 1'
#
loop_
_entity.id
_entity.type
_entity.pdbx_description
1 polymer ?
#
loop_
_entity_poly.entity_id
_entity_poly.type
_entity_poly.pdbx_seq_one_letter_code
_entity_poly.pdbx_strand_id
1 'polypeptide(L)'
;MEKDFNKTQELSRFIHKRNPFVPHAWQIMELKHKGLYEPVGEYILINTDEDPEITEKKVINLITLLNRKKDLIDLSNLTKTRILFTVVPEAQSGDQTKIIFKDYDGSGVSKENAIFTIRKGVLHGNIVNTRPL
;
A
#
# COMPACT_ATOMS: atom_id res chain seq x y z
N MET A 1 30.10 -16.05 -26.12
CA MET A 1 29.49 -14.90 -25.42
C MET A 1 28.67 -15.45 -24.27
N GLU A 2 29.26 -15.43 -23.09
CA GLU A 2 28.66 -15.91 -21.85
C GLU A 2 27.84 -14.76 -21.26
N LYS A 3 26.56 -14.99 -20.94
CA LYS A 3 25.64 -13.96 -20.44
C LYS A 3 25.87 -13.81 -18.94
N ASP A 4 26.31 -12.63 -18.52
CA ASP A 4 26.34 -12.21 -17.12
C ASP A 4 24.95 -12.28 -16.48
N PHE A 5 24.72 -13.33 -15.68
CA PHE A 5 23.46 -13.56 -14.96
C PHE A 5 23.55 -13.23 -13.46
N ASN A 6 24.49 -12.38 -13.04
CA ASN A 6 24.52 -11.84 -11.68
C ASN A 6 23.97 -10.42 -11.64
N LYS A 7 22.66 -10.28 -11.89
CA LYS A 7 21.93 -9.13 -11.32
C LYS A 7 21.66 -9.47 -9.86
N THR A 8 22.54 -9.02 -8.97
CA THR A 8 22.24 -8.93 -7.54
C THR A 8 20.94 -8.14 -7.40
N GLN A 9 19.84 -8.82 -7.12
CA GLN A 9 18.54 -8.20 -6.98
C GLN A 9 18.59 -7.40 -5.67
N GLU A 10 18.75 -6.08 -5.76
CA GLU A 10 18.75 -5.22 -4.58
C GLU A 10 17.46 -5.45 -3.78
N LEU A 11 17.60 -5.83 -2.52
CA LEU A 11 16.47 -6.07 -1.63
C LEU A 11 15.67 -4.77 -1.48
N SER A 12 14.36 -4.83 -1.75
CA SER A 12 13.50 -3.66 -1.61
C SER A 12 13.26 -3.36 -0.13
N ARG A 13 13.28 -2.08 0.27
CA ARG A 13 13.08 -1.68 1.67
C ARG A 13 11.75 -2.17 2.22
N PHE A 14 10.69 -2.13 1.42
CA PHE A 14 9.36 -2.61 1.81
C PHE A 14 8.90 -3.77 0.92
N ILE A 15 8.22 -4.73 1.53
CA ILE A 15 7.50 -5.81 0.83
C ILE A 15 6.13 -5.99 1.50
N HIS A 16 5.21 -6.68 0.81
CA HIS A 16 3.96 -7.13 1.41
C HIS A 16 3.88 -8.65 1.50
N LYS A 17 3.04 -9.15 2.39
CA LYS A 17 2.64 -10.57 2.50
C LYS A 17 1.15 -10.65 2.79
N ARG A 18 0.46 -11.71 2.35
CA ARG A 18 -0.92 -11.98 2.79
C ARG A 18 -0.94 -12.22 4.30
N ASN A 19 -1.93 -11.67 4.99
CA ASN A 19 -2.16 -11.98 6.41
C ASN A 19 -2.79 -13.38 6.52
N PRO A 20 -2.18 -14.33 7.25
CA PRO A 20 -2.70 -15.69 7.36
C PRO A 20 -3.93 -15.81 8.28
N PHE A 21 -4.21 -14.80 9.11
CA PHE A 21 -5.27 -14.85 10.11
C PHE A 21 -6.45 -13.94 9.80
N VAL A 22 -6.23 -12.87 9.02
CA VAL A 22 -7.26 -11.88 8.68
C VAL A 22 -7.53 -11.96 7.18
N PRO A 23 -8.72 -12.44 6.77
CA PRO A 23 -9.13 -12.42 5.36
C PRO A 23 -9.05 -11.02 4.77
N HIS A 24 -8.63 -10.92 3.52
CA HIS A 24 -8.49 -9.65 2.80
C HIS A 24 -7.60 -8.62 3.52
N ALA A 25 -6.58 -9.10 4.24
CA ALA A 25 -5.55 -8.24 4.80
C ALA A 25 -4.15 -8.63 4.32
N TRP A 26 -3.27 -7.63 4.30
CA TRP A 26 -1.88 -7.75 3.90
C TRP A 26 -1.00 -7.13 4.97
N GLN A 27 0.06 -7.84 5.34
CA GLN A 27 1.10 -7.33 6.20
C GLN A 27 2.13 -6.55 5.37
N ILE A 28 2.49 -5.37 5.86
CA ILE A 28 3.50 -4.52 5.25
C ILE A 28 4.76 -4.66 6.08
N MET A 29 5.84 -5.09 5.43
CA MET A 29 7.09 -5.47 6.09
C MET A 29 8.20 -4.51 5.68
N GLU A 30 9.06 -4.14 6.62
CA GLU A 30 10.26 -3.34 6.36
C GLU A 30 11.51 -4.19 6.53
N LEU A 31 12.45 -4.03 5.61
CA LEU A 31 13.79 -4.58 5.68
C LEU A 31 14.55 -3.94 6.85
N LYS A 32 14.92 -4.76 7.83
CA LYS A 32 15.78 -4.41 8.96
C LYS A 32 17.21 -4.85 8.69
N HIS A 33 18.08 -4.56 9.66
CA HIS A 33 19.47 -5.01 9.63
C HIS A 33 19.55 -6.53 9.45
N LYS A 34 20.53 -7.00 8.67
CA LYS A 34 20.80 -8.42 8.34
C LYS A 34 19.81 -9.08 7.35
N GLY A 35 19.07 -8.30 6.57
CA GLY A 35 18.24 -8.87 5.50
C GLY A 35 16.89 -9.43 5.97
N LEU A 36 16.54 -9.23 7.24
CA LEU A 36 15.28 -9.71 7.83
C LEU A 36 14.18 -8.68 7.63
N TYR A 37 12.95 -9.16 7.37
CA TYR A 37 11.77 -8.32 7.23
C TYR A 37 10.88 -8.42 8.47
N GLU A 38 10.53 -7.26 9.04
CA GLU A 38 9.64 -7.17 10.20
C GLU A 38 8.34 -6.45 9.85
N PRO A 39 7.20 -6.85 10.45
CA PRO A 39 5.91 -6.21 10.21
C PRO A 39 5.89 -4.80 10.79
N VAL A 40 5.60 -3.82 9.94
CA VAL A 40 5.53 -2.40 10.29
C VAL A 40 4.17 -1.77 10.04
N GLY A 41 3.29 -2.47 9.34
CA GLY A 41 1.96 -1.98 9.02
C GLY A 41 1.07 -3.05 8.42
N GLU A 42 -0.14 -2.66 8.07
CA GLU A 42 -1.11 -3.52 7.40
C GLU A 42 -1.95 -2.74 6.40
N TYR A 43 -2.50 -3.46 5.44
CA TYR A 43 -3.57 -3.01 4.57
C TYR A 43 -4.76 -3.96 4.75
N ILE A 44 -5.93 -3.43 5.09
CA ILE A 44 -7.17 -4.19 5.28
C ILE A 44 -8.19 -3.68 4.28
N LEU A 45 -8.71 -4.58 3.45
CA LEU A 45 -9.86 -4.31 2.59
C LEU A 45 -11.14 -4.32 3.43
N ILE A 46 -11.90 -3.23 3.36
CA ILE A 46 -13.21 -3.09 4.00
C ILE A 46 -14.31 -3.51 3.03
N ASN A 47 -14.18 -3.15 1.75
CA ASN A 47 -15.13 -3.53 0.71
C ASN A 47 -14.83 -4.96 0.18
N THR A 48 -15.45 -5.97 0.78
CA THR A 48 -15.22 -7.38 0.41
C THR A 48 -15.83 -7.78 -0.93
N ASP A 49 -16.64 -6.92 -1.56
CA ASP A 49 -17.16 -7.15 -2.92
C ASP A 49 -16.10 -6.86 -4.00
N GLU A 50 -14.98 -6.23 -3.63
CA GLU A 50 -13.87 -5.99 -4.55
C GLU A 50 -13.17 -7.31 -4.91
N ASP A 51 -12.87 -7.48 -6.20
CA ASP A 51 -12.07 -8.59 -6.69
C ASP A 51 -10.70 -8.61 -5.97
N PRO A 52 -10.35 -9.71 -5.28
CA PRO A 52 -9.08 -9.84 -4.57
C PRO A 52 -7.84 -9.57 -5.44
N GLU A 53 -7.90 -9.84 -6.75
CA GLU A 53 -6.81 -9.53 -7.68
C GLU A 53 -6.61 -8.02 -7.87
N ILE A 54 -7.71 -7.26 -7.87
CA ILE A 54 -7.64 -5.79 -7.93
C ILE A 54 -7.00 -5.26 -6.64
N THR A 55 -7.42 -5.79 -5.49
CA THR A 55 -6.84 -5.37 -4.21
C THR A 55 -5.35 -5.70 -4.12
N GLU A 56 -4.93 -6.88 -4.57
CA GLU A 56 -3.51 -7.26 -4.61
C GLU A 56 -2.70 -6.26 -5.46
N LYS A 57 -3.21 -5.85 -6.62
CA LYS A 57 -2.55 -4.84 -7.48
C LYS A 57 -2.49 -3.46 -6.81
N LYS A 58 -3.53 -3.06 -6.07
CA LYS A 58 -3.52 -1.83 -5.25
C LYS A 58 -2.43 -1.89 -4.17
N VAL A 59 -2.28 -3.04 -3.49
CA VAL A 59 -1.22 -3.26 -2.49
C VAL A 59 0.16 -3.22 -3.14
N ILE A 60 0.34 -3.82 -4.32
CA ILE A 60 1.59 -3.74 -5.08
C ILE A 60 1.94 -2.29 -5.39
N ASN A 61 0.99 -1.50 -5.90
CA ASN A 61 1.21 -0.07 -6.18
C ASN A 61 1.60 0.70 -4.92
N LEU A 62 0.96 0.42 -3.77
CA LEU A 62 1.33 1.00 -2.49
C LEU A 62 2.79 0.68 -2.12
N ILE A 63 3.19 -0.60 -2.21
CA ILE A 63 4.58 -1.01 -1.93
C ILE A 63 5.57 -0.37 -2.90
N THR A 64 5.24 -0.27 -4.18
CA THR A 64 6.05 0.41 -5.20
C THR A 64 6.29 1.87 -4.80
N LEU A 65 5.24 2.59 -4.38
CA LEU A 65 5.33 3.97 -3.91
C LEU A 65 6.15 4.10 -2.61
N LEU A 66 5.95 3.21 -1.64
CA LEU A 66 6.73 3.18 -0.39
C LEU A 66 8.23 2.97 -0.66
N ASN A 67 8.56 2.22 -1.70
CA ASN A 67 9.94 2.03 -2.18
C ASN A 67 10.42 3.14 -3.12
N ARG A 68 9.66 4.24 -3.28
CA ARG A 68 9.98 5.40 -4.13
C ARG A 68 10.17 5.05 -5.61
N LYS A 69 9.55 3.96 -6.06
CA LYS A 69 9.52 3.55 -7.46
C LYS A 69 8.29 4.15 -8.16
N LYS A 70 8.29 4.17 -9.50
CA LYS A 70 7.27 4.85 -10.33
C LYS A 70 6.54 3.92 -11.30
N ASP A 71 6.96 2.67 -11.38
CA ASP A 71 6.37 1.61 -12.20
C ASP A 71 5.08 1.10 -11.55
N LEU A 72 4.05 1.95 -11.57
CA LEU A 72 2.72 1.61 -11.07
C LEU A 72 1.96 0.79 -12.11
N ILE A 73 1.23 -0.21 -11.63
CA ILE A 73 0.24 -0.96 -12.41
C ILE A 73 -0.91 0.01 -12.72
N ASP A 74 -1.23 0.16 -14.01
CA ASP A 74 -2.40 0.91 -14.45
C ASP A 74 -3.68 0.12 -14.14
N LEU A 75 -4.54 0.71 -13.31
CA LEU A 75 -5.82 0.12 -12.88
C LEU A 75 -7.03 0.78 -13.56
N SER A 76 -6.84 1.77 -14.42
CA SER A 76 -7.92 2.56 -15.03
C SER A 76 -8.95 1.69 -15.76
N ASN A 77 -8.51 0.62 -16.43
CA ASN A 77 -9.38 -0.32 -17.15
C ASN A 77 -10.02 -1.37 -16.24
N LEU A 78 -9.56 -1.52 -14.99
CA LEU A 78 -10.04 -2.51 -14.03
C LEU A 78 -11.00 -1.90 -13.02
N THR A 79 -10.84 -0.62 -12.70
CA THR A 79 -11.65 0.10 -11.73
C THR A 79 -12.28 1.30 -12.42
N LYS A 80 -13.60 1.28 -12.66
CA LYS A 80 -14.36 2.45 -13.17
C LYS A 80 -14.51 3.55 -12.10
N THR A 81 -13.63 3.58 -11.12
CA THR A 81 -13.70 4.39 -9.91
C THR A 81 -12.36 5.06 -9.67
N ARG A 82 -12.41 6.28 -9.13
CA ARG A 82 -11.25 6.99 -8.62
C ARG A 82 -10.99 6.58 -7.18
N ILE A 83 -9.73 6.38 -6.83
CA ILE A 83 -9.31 6.16 -5.45
C ILE A 83 -9.04 7.51 -4.79
N LEU A 84 -9.80 7.84 -3.76
CA LEU A 84 -9.57 8.96 -2.85
C LEU A 84 -8.91 8.44 -1.58
N PHE A 85 -8.25 9.32 -0.83
CA PHE A 85 -7.68 8.96 0.47
C PHE A 85 -7.84 10.07 1.50
N THR A 86 -7.87 9.67 2.77
CA THR A 86 -7.84 10.55 3.92
C THR A 86 -6.78 10.07 4.88
N VAL A 87 -5.81 10.93 5.21
CA VAL A 87 -4.86 10.67 6.28
C VAL A 87 -5.51 11.05 7.60
N VAL A 88 -5.61 10.10 8.52
CA VAL A 88 -6.18 10.33 9.85
C VAL A 88 -5.19 11.19 10.66
N PRO A 89 -5.64 12.30 11.27
CA PRO A 89 -4.76 13.18 12.05
C PRO A 89 -4.04 12.44 13.18
N GLU A 90 -2.76 12.76 13.42
CA GLU A 90 -1.92 12.09 14.43
C GLU A 90 -2.56 12.03 15.83
N ALA A 91 -3.29 13.08 16.21
CA ALA A 91 -4.00 13.15 17.50
C ALA A 91 -5.05 12.03 17.68
N GLN A 92 -5.50 11.40 16.59
CA GLN A 92 -6.52 10.34 16.58
C GLN A 92 -5.96 8.96 16.24
N SER A 93 -4.69 8.88 15.80
CA SER A 93 -4.07 7.65 15.29
C SER A 93 -2.91 7.13 16.15
N GLY A 94 -2.60 7.81 17.25
CA GLY A 94 -1.64 7.35 18.26
C GLY A 94 -0.23 7.17 17.67
N ASP A 95 0.33 5.96 17.85
CA ASP A 95 1.67 5.61 17.37
C ASP A 95 1.70 5.10 15.92
N GLN A 96 0.63 5.34 15.15
CA GLN A 96 0.51 4.90 13.76
C GLN A 96 0.08 6.05 12.84
N THR A 97 0.53 6.01 11.59
CA THR A 97 -0.13 6.72 10.51
C THR A 97 -1.23 5.83 9.96
N LYS A 98 -2.46 6.36 9.90
CA LYS A 98 -3.62 5.66 9.34
C LYS A 98 -4.12 6.42 8.10
N ILE A 99 -4.34 5.70 7.01
CA ILE A 99 -4.87 6.21 5.76
C ILE A 99 -6.13 5.41 5.42
N ILE A 100 -7.23 6.10 5.18
CA ILE A 100 -8.49 5.51 4.73
C ILE A 100 -8.62 5.75 3.24
N PHE A 101 -8.68 4.68 2.45
CA PHE A 101 -8.96 4.72 1.02
C PHE A 101 -10.46 4.65 0.76
N LYS A 102 -10.93 5.42 -0.21
CA LYS A 102 -12.33 5.46 -0.60
C LYS A 102 -12.45 5.34 -2.11
N ASP A 103 -13.42 4.55 -2.57
CA ASP A 103 -13.77 4.52 -3.98
C ASP A 103 -14.82 5.59 -4.28
N TYR A 104 -14.64 6.27 -5.41
CA TYR A 104 -15.57 7.26 -5.92
C TYR A 104 -15.87 6.99 -7.40
N ASP A 105 -17.13 6.71 -7.71
CA ASP A 105 -17.62 6.38 -9.06
C ASP A 105 -18.10 7.61 -9.86
N GLY A 106 -17.97 8.81 -9.30
CA GLY A 106 -18.47 10.04 -9.91
C GLY A 106 -19.90 10.42 -9.47
N SER A 107 -20.59 9.58 -8.70
CA SER A 107 -21.95 9.83 -8.23
C SER A 107 -22.01 9.91 -6.68
N GLY A 108 -22.45 11.05 -6.15
CA GLY A 108 -22.77 11.18 -4.73
C GLY A 108 -21.60 10.94 -3.75
N VAL A 109 -21.76 9.99 -2.82
CA VAL A 109 -20.89 9.80 -1.65
C VAL A 109 -19.84 8.71 -1.91
N SER A 110 -18.56 9.02 -1.65
CA SER A 110 -17.48 8.03 -1.70
C SER A 110 -17.64 6.95 -0.62
N LYS A 111 -17.37 5.69 -0.94
CA LYS A 111 -17.45 4.56 0.00
C LYS A 111 -16.07 4.17 0.50
N GLU A 112 -15.95 3.82 1.78
CA GLU A 112 -14.70 3.29 2.32
C GLU A 112 -14.35 1.96 1.64
N ASN A 113 -13.13 1.87 1.11
CA ASN A 113 -12.63 0.72 0.38
C ASN A 113 -11.63 -0.06 1.22
N ALA A 114 -10.65 0.63 1.81
CA ALA A 114 -9.59 -0.02 2.56
C ALA A 114 -8.97 0.91 3.61
N ILE A 115 -8.29 0.30 4.58
CA ILE A 115 -7.52 1.00 5.60
C ILE A 115 -6.07 0.54 5.49
N PHE A 116 -5.16 1.50 5.43
CA PHE A 116 -3.73 1.26 5.59
C PHE A 116 -3.25 1.86 6.90
N THR A 117 -2.53 1.08 7.70
CA THR A 117 -1.84 1.57 8.89
C THR A 117 -0.36 1.24 8.80
N ILE A 118 0.47 2.13 9.33
CA ILE A 118 1.91 1.89 9.45
C ILE A 118 2.44 2.60 10.69
N ARG A 119 3.41 1.98 11.37
CA ARG A 119 4.03 2.54 12.58
C ARG A 119 4.60 3.93 12.30
N LYS A 120 4.44 4.83 13.27
CA LYS A 120 4.99 6.18 13.22
C LYS A 120 6.51 6.12 13.05
N GLY A 121 7.05 7.06 12.28
CA GLY A 121 8.47 7.11 11.96
C GLY A 121 8.93 6.11 10.90
N VAL A 122 8.10 5.20 10.39
CA VAL A 122 8.51 4.34 9.27
C VAL A 122 8.55 5.12 7.94
N LEU A 123 7.56 5.99 7.75
CA LEU A 123 7.49 6.91 6.62
C LEU A 123 8.35 8.14 6.90
N HIS A 124 9.64 8.06 6.56
CA HIS A 124 10.55 9.21 6.63
C HIS A 124 10.44 10.06 5.36
N GLY A 125 9.81 11.23 5.47
CA GLY A 125 9.64 12.22 4.40
C GLY A 125 8.20 12.72 4.29
N ASN A 126 8.02 14.00 3.93
CA ASN A 126 6.71 14.65 3.78
C ASN A 126 5.83 13.89 2.77
N ILE A 127 4.95 13.00 3.25
CA ILE A 127 3.77 12.55 2.49
C ILE A 127 2.72 13.66 2.63
N VAL A 128 3.08 14.84 2.16
CA VAL A 128 2.19 16.00 2.05
C VAL A 128 2.55 16.60 0.70
N ASN A 129 1.67 16.44 -0.29
CA ASN A 129 1.78 16.87 -1.70
C ASN A 129 2.24 15.86 -2.74
N THR A 130 1.55 14.72 -2.86
CA THR A 130 1.41 14.10 -4.18
C THR A 130 -0.05 14.14 -4.61
N ARG A 131 -0.25 14.78 -5.76
CA ARG A 131 -1.50 15.01 -6.50
C ARG A 131 -2.37 13.77 -6.56
N PRO A 132 -3.69 13.94 -6.71
CA PRO A 132 -4.61 12.82 -6.70
C PRO A 132 -4.29 11.87 -7.87
N LEU A 133 -4.37 10.58 -7.56
CA LEU A 133 -4.47 9.49 -8.54
C LEU A 133 -5.65 9.73 -9.49
#